data_AF-A0AAU7P8N5-F1
#
_entry.id   AF-A0AAU7P8N5-F1
#
_cell.length_a   1.000
_cell.length_b   1.000
_cell.length_c   1.000
_cell.angle_alpha   90.00
_cell.angle_beta   90.00
_cell.angle_gamma   90.00
#
_symmetry.space_group_name_H-M   'P 1'
#
loop_
_entity.id
_entity.type
_entity.pdbx_description
1 polymer ?
#
loop_
_entity_poly.entity_id
_entity_poly.type
_entity_poly.pdbx_seq_one_letter_code
_entity_poly.pdbx_strand_id
1 'polypeptide(L)'
;MEEIEECWQASNGQNRYRFASSDGKAFSTKKSHSFESIEAQTKELQRAIWKKRTDLGLSQNVHPIDVLDPQLAAELLGFDFTLHSSLGWMVNGSRQVSVAGMIDQTTRSIQIATDADPRVMRFTAAHEIGHAILHPDQTGLHRDQPLDGVRQARNRTELEADKFATYFLLPEKLLTEEFNSRFLGVFALDEQTAFALLSKPIFKVIEALPTLRHVSRKLASASYYNGSHFISLSESFGVSVEAMAIRLEELKLVIE
;
A
#
# COMPACT_ATOMS: atom_id res chain seq x y z
N MET A 1 -11.51 35.49 37.87
CA MET A 1 -12.26 34.62 36.94
C MET A 1 -12.24 35.37 35.62
N GLU A 2 -11.08 35.31 34.96
CA GLU A 2 -10.71 35.99 33.70
C GLU A 2 -9.25 35.60 33.49
N GLU A 3 -8.98 34.52 32.73
CA GLU A 3 -7.64 34.15 32.23
C GLU A 3 -7.66 32.89 31.33
N ILE A 4 -8.48 32.81 30.28
CA ILE A 4 -8.28 31.78 29.23
C ILE A 4 -8.77 32.21 27.83
N GLU A 5 -8.51 33.45 27.40
CA GLU A 5 -8.95 33.90 26.06
C GLU A 5 -7.89 34.64 25.23
N GLU A 6 -6.60 34.33 25.46
CA GLU A 6 -5.49 34.78 24.61
C GLU A 6 -4.53 33.63 24.28
N CYS A 7 -4.76 32.91 23.18
CA CYS A 7 -3.68 32.19 22.47
C CYS A 7 -4.01 31.70 21.04
N TRP A 8 -5.14 32.08 20.43
CA TRP A 8 -5.55 31.54 19.12
C TRP A 8 -5.73 32.58 18.01
N GLN A 9 -5.05 33.73 18.11
CA GLN A 9 -5.01 34.72 17.03
C GLN A 9 -3.59 35.31 16.87
N ALA A 10 -2.66 34.51 16.33
CA ALA A 10 -1.51 34.99 15.56
C ALA A 10 -0.66 33.79 15.06
N SER A 11 -0.90 33.33 13.83
CA SER A 11 0.16 33.03 12.86
C SER A 11 -0.43 32.47 11.57
N ASN A 12 -0.55 33.37 10.59
CA ASN A 12 -0.62 33.02 9.18
C ASN A 12 0.53 32.08 8.78
N GLY A 13 0.19 31.02 8.05
CA GLY A 13 1.03 30.38 7.04
C GLY A 13 2.43 29.91 7.46
N GLN A 14 2.53 28.74 8.10
CA GLN A 14 3.76 27.94 8.09
C GLN A 14 3.47 26.45 8.33
N ASN A 15 3.44 25.71 7.22
CA ASN A 15 3.44 24.25 7.19
C ASN A 15 4.67 23.72 7.98
N ARG A 16 4.44 23.00 9.07
CA ARG A 16 5.48 22.57 10.04
C ARG A 16 6.34 21.40 9.57
N TYR A 17 6.18 20.95 8.32
CA TYR A 17 7.05 19.96 7.67
C TYR A 17 7.98 20.65 6.66
N ARG A 18 9.02 21.33 7.15
CA ARG A 18 10.10 21.89 6.31
C ARG A 18 11.32 20.97 6.35
N PHE A 19 11.58 20.29 5.23
CA PHE A 19 12.92 19.76 4.94
C PHE A 19 13.82 20.92 4.53
N ALA A 20 14.84 21.19 5.35
CA ALA A 20 15.86 22.17 5.03
C ALA A 20 16.92 21.56 4.11
N SER A 21 17.33 22.30 3.06
CA SER A 21 18.67 22.22 2.49
C SER A 21 19.00 23.59 1.91
N SER A 22 19.98 24.25 2.52
CA SER A 22 20.58 25.49 2.07
C SER A 22 21.58 25.24 0.95
N ASP A 23 21.85 26.34 0.23
CA ASP A 23 22.96 26.60 -0.68
C ASP A 23 22.79 26.18 -2.15
N GLY A 24 22.55 27.21 -2.95
CA GLY A 24 22.41 27.14 -4.39
C GLY A 24 23.66 26.63 -5.07
N LYS A 25 23.51 25.49 -5.75
CA LYS A 25 24.17 25.17 -7.02
C LYS A 25 23.15 24.45 -7.89
N ALA A 26 22.93 24.98 -9.09
CA ALA A 26 22.08 24.37 -10.09
C ALA A 26 22.65 23.01 -10.51
N PHE A 27 21.96 21.93 -10.14
CA PHE A 27 21.99 20.64 -10.82
C PHE A 27 20.69 19.90 -10.47
N SER A 28 19.71 19.94 -11.37
CA SER A 28 18.50 19.11 -11.29
C SER A 28 18.88 17.66 -11.63
N THR A 29 19.39 16.91 -10.66
CA THR A 29 19.37 15.45 -10.69
C THR A 29 18.09 14.99 -10.01
N LYS A 30 17.18 14.35 -10.76
CA LYS A 30 15.98 13.72 -10.18
C LYS A 30 16.44 12.76 -9.09
N LYS A 31 16.18 13.10 -7.83
CA LYS A 31 16.58 12.31 -6.67
C LYS A 31 15.69 11.07 -6.65
N SER A 32 16.25 9.94 -7.06
CA SER A 32 15.56 8.66 -6.92
C SER A 32 15.61 8.20 -5.48
N HIS A 33 14.53 7.54 -5.04
CA HIS A 33 14.44 6.90 -3.73
C HIS A 33 14.90 5.44 -3.79
N SER A 34 15.68 5.01 -2.79
CA SER A 34 15.94 3.58 -2.59
C SER A 34 14.72 2.90 -1.96
N PHE A 35 14.57 1.59 -2.12
CA PHE A 35 13.44 0.86 -1.55
C PHE A 35 13.46 0.89 -0.02
N GLU A 36 14.63 0.87 0.61
CA GLU A 36 14.78 1.03 2.07
C GLU A 36 14.30 2.41 2.53
N SER A 37 14.62 3.46 1.76
CA SER A 37 14.15 4.83 2.04
C SER A 37 12.64 4.97 1.86
N ILE A 38 12.05 4.28 0.87
CA ILE A 38 10.60 4.25 0.67
C ILE A 38 9.93 3.54 1.85
N GLU A 39 10.45 2.37 2.25
CA GLU A 39 9.89 1.62 3.37
C GLU A 39 9.97 2.41 4.68
N ALA A 40 11.09 3.10 4.93
CA ALA A 40 11.22 3.98 6.09
C ALA A 40 10.15 5.09 6.10
N GLN A 41 9.91 5.75 4.96
CA GLN A 41 8.86 6.78 4.83
C GLN A 41 7.46 6.20 5.06
N THR A 42 7.15 5.00 4.54
CA THR A 42 5.86 4.35 4.82
C THR A 42 5.69 4.01 6.31
N LYS A 43 6.74 3.52 6.97
CA LYS A 43 6.77 3.23 8.42
C LYS A 43 6.53 4.49 9.24
N GLU A 44 7.09 5.64 8.83
CA GLU A 44 6.84 6.93 9.48
C GLU A 44 5.40 7.41 9.31
N LEU A 45 4.86 7.32 8.10
CA LEU A 45 3.47 7.68 7.81
C LEU A 45 2.50 6.82 8.63
N GLN A 46 2.66 5.50 8.63
CA GLN A 46 1.84 4.56 9.42
C GLN A 46 1.86 4.91 10.91
N ARG A 47 3.03 5.24 11.46
CA ARG A 47 3.16 5.67 12.87
C ARG A 47 2.45 7.00 13.12
N ALA A 48 2.50 7.92 12.17
CA ALA A 48 1.83 9.22 12.29
C ALA A 48 0.31 9.06 12.26
N ILE A 49 -0.23 8.24 11.35
CA ILE A 49 -1.67 7.88 11.31
C ILE A 49 -2.05 7.21 12.63
N TRP A 50 -1.30 6.20 13.09
CA TRP A 50 -1.59 5.51 14.36
C TRP A 50 -1.65 6.48 15.54
N LYS A 51 -0.72 7.45 15.63
CA LYS A 51 -0.72 8.45 16.71
C LYS A 51 -1.94 9.36 16.68
N LYS A 52 -2.42 9.73 15.49
CA LYS A 52 -3.56 10.64 15.28
C LYS A 52 -4.87 9.91 14.99
N ARG A 53 -4.92 8.58 15.11
CA ARG A 53 -6.05 7.75 14.65
C ARG A 53 -7.40 8.19 15.23
N THR A 54 -7.44 8.61 16.49
CA THR A 54 -8.66 9.11 17.14
C THR A 54 -9.12 10.44 16.58
N ASP A 55 -8.17 11.32 16.24
CA ASP A 55 -8.46 12.63 15.65
C ASP A 55 -8.94 12.47 14.20
N LEU A 56 -8.47 11.43 13.52
CA LEU A 56 -8.90 10.99 12.18
C LEU A 56 -10.17 10.11 12.22
N GLY A 57 -10.89 10.08 13.35
CA GLY A 57 -12.19 9.42 13.48
C GLY A 57 -12.17 7.90 13.72
N LEU A 58 -11.00 7.27 13.89
CA LEU A 58 -10.92 5.86 14.28
C LEU A 58 -11.23 5.65 15.76
N SER A 59 -11.86 4.51 16.07
CA SER A 59 -12.15 4.13 17.45
C SER A 59 -10.88 3.83 18.26
N GLN A 60 -10.98 3.84 19.59
CA GLN A 60 -9.84 3.48 20.46
C GLN A 60 -9.41 2.01 20.31
N ASN A 61 -10.35 1.12 19.97
CA ASN A 61 -10.13 -0.32 19.82
C ASN A 61 -9.88 -0.75 18.37
N VAL A 62 -9.35 0.17 17.56
CA VAL A 62 -9.05 -0.07 16.15
C VAL A 62 -7.90 -1.07 15.98
N HIS A 63 -8.01 -1.96 14.98
CA HIS A 63 -6.96 -2.90 14.65
C HIS A 63 -5.80 -2.18 13.94
N PRO A 64 -4.53 -2.56 14.16
CA PRO A 64 -3.39 -1.94 13.45
C PRO A 64 -3.46 -2.00 11.92
N ILE A 65 -4.23 -2.92 11.33
CA ILE A 65 -4.43 -2.98 9.87
C ILE A 65 -5.37 -1.86 9.38
N ASP A 66 -6.32 -1.42 10.21
CA ASP A 66 -7.32 -0.42 9.79
C ASP A 66 -6.67 0.95 9.56
N VAL A 67 -5.49 1.22 10.14
CA VAL A 67 -4.75 2.47 9.91
C VAL A 67 -4.02 2.49 8.57
N LEU A 68 -3.97 1.37 7.86
CA LEU A 68 -3.34 1.26 6.52
C LEU A 68 -4.30 1.76 5.43
N ASP A 69 -5.13 2.75 5.75
CA ASP A 69 -6.10 3.35 4.85
C ASP A 69 -5.49 4.56 4.13
N PRO A 70 -5.43 4.55 2.78
CA PRO A 70 -4.95 5.68 1.99
C PRO A 70 -5.73 6.98 2.24
N GLN A 71 -7.02 6.92 2.59
CA GLN A 71 -7.81 8.12 2.88
C GLN A 71 -7.34 8.80 4.17
N LEU A 72 -7.03 8.02 5.22
CA LEU A 72 -6.45 8.54 6.46
C LEU A 72 -5.07 9.17 6.20
N ALA A 73 -4.29 8.57 5.29
CA ALA A 73 -3.02 9.15 4.85
C ALA A 73 -3.21 10.47 4.11
N ALA A 74 -4.17 10.56 3.18
CA ALA A 74 -4.49 11.77 2.45
C ALA A 74 -4.87 12.91 3.40
N GLU A 75 -5.81 12.63 4.32
CA GLU A 75 -6.28 13.60 5.31
C GLU A 75 -5.14 14.09 6.20
N LEU A 76 -4.30 13.18 6.70
CA LEU A 76 -3.14 13.53 7.52
C LEU A 76 -2.14 14.43 6.77
N LEU A 77 -1.97 14.22 5.47
CA LEU A 77 -1.10 15.01 4.60
C LEU A 77 -1.76 16.34 4.14
N GLY A 78 -3.03 16.54 4.47
CA GLY A 78 -3.81 17.72 4.08
C GLY A 78 -4.25 17.71 2.62
N PHE A 79 -4.48 16.53 2.06
CA PHE A 79 -5.10 16.37 0.74
C PHE A 79 -6.60 16.14 0.88
N ASP A 80 -7.37 16.77 0.00
CA ASP A 80 -8.76 16.40 -0.24
C ASP A 80 -8.80 15.07 -1.01
N PHE A 81 -9.61 14.13 -0.54
CA PHE A 81 -9.70 12.78 -1.09
C PHE A 81 -11.11 12.52 -1.59
N THR A 82 -11.26 12.32 -2.89
CA THR A 82 -12.57 12.21 -3.54
C THR A 82 -12.66 11.00 -4.44
N LEU A 83 -13.87 10.43 -4.50
CA LEU A 83 -14.20 9.27 -5.32
C LEU A 83 -15.09 9.71 -6.49
N HIS A 84 -14.76 9.27 -7.69
CA HIS A 84 -15.50 9.61 -8.92
C HIS A 84 -15.86 8.34 -9.69
N SER A 85 -17.04 8.32 -10.31
CA SER A 85 -17.47 7.16 -11.13
C SER A 85 -16.50 6.82 -12.28
N SER A 86 -15.85 7.84 -12.85
CA SER A 86 -14.79 7.72 -13.84
C SER A 86 -13.98 9.02 -13.86
N LEU A 87 -12.67 8.93 -14.10
CA LEU A 87 -11.80 10.09 -14.34
C LEU A 87 -11.53 10.31 -15.84
N GLY A 88 -12.29 9.62 -16.69
CA GLY A 88 -12.15 9.68 -18.15
C GLY A 88 -11.10 8.73 -18.70
N TRP A 89 -10.72 8.97 -19.95
CA TRP A 89 -9.88 8.08 -20.74
C TRP A 89 -8.67 8.83 -21.29
N MET A 90 -7.52 8.18 -21.29
CA MET A 90 -6.34 8.64 -22.02
C MET A 90 -6.11 7.77 -23.26
N VAL A 91 -5.71 8.42 -24.36
CA VAL A 91 -5.25 7.71 -25.55
C VAL A 91 -3.77 7.36 -25.38
N ASN A 92 -3.43 6.07 -25.50
CA ASN A 92 -2.06 5.58 -25.57
C ASN A 92 -1.86 4.82 -26.89
N GLY A 93 -1.29 5.51 -27.90
CA GLY A 93 -1.25 4.98 -29.25
C GLY A 93 -2.66 4.77 -29.80
N SER A 94 -3.02 3.52 -30.11
CA SER A 94 -4.34 3.14 -30.61
C SER A 94 -5.33 2.65 -29.52
N ARG A 95 -4.92 2.57 -28.25
CA ARG A 95 -5.77 2.10 -27.15
C ARG A 95 -6.22 3.25 -26.26
N GLN A 96 -7.50 3.25 -25.90
CA GLN A 96 -8.01 4.07 -24.79
C GLN A 96 -7.83 3.31 -23.48
N VAL A 97 -7.32 4.00 -22.45
CA VAL A 97 -7.08 3.44 -21.11
C VAL A 97 -7.78 4.35 -20.10
N SER A 98 -8.57 3.75 -19.19
CA SER A 98 -9.24 4.50 -18.11
C SER A 98 -8.19 5.07 -17.15
N VAL A 99 -8.42 6.28 -16.67
CA VAL A 99 -7.61 6.88 -15.59
C VAL A 99 -8.18 6.38 -14.26
N ALA A 100 -7.36 5.66 -13.50
CA ALA A 100 -7.78 5.08 -12.22
C ALA A 100 -7.54 6.02 -11.03
N GLY A 101 -6.51 6.87 -11.12
CA GLY A 101 -6.11 7.79 -10.07
C GLY A 101 -5.49 9.06 -10.62
N MET A 102 -5.62 10.14 -9.86
CA MET A 102 -5.01 11.43 -10.16
C MET A 102 -4.63 12.15 -8.88
N ILE A 103 -3.47 12.78 -8.90
CA ILE A 103 -3.01 13.69 -7.85
C ILE A 103 -2.69 15.07 -8.42
N ASP A 104 -3.19 16.09 -7.74
CA ASP A 104 -2.82 17.48 -7.96
C ASP A 104 -2.17 18.07 -6.69
N GLN A 105 -0.86 18.28 -6.77
CA GLN A 105 -0.06 18.82 -5.68
C GLN A 105 -0.37 20.29 -5.37
N THR A 106 -0.84 21.03 -6.38
CA THR A 106 -1.13 22.47 -6.32
C THR A 106 -2.43 22.71 -5.58
N THR A 107 -3.47 21.95 -5.95
CA THR A 107 -4.79 22.03 -5.30
C THR A 107 -4.90 21.12 -4.07
N ARG A 108 -3.87 20.30 -3.80
CA ARG A 108 -3.87 19.31 -2.71
C ARG A 108 -5.07 18.36 -2.82
N SER A 109 -5.28 17.78 -4.00
CA SER A 109 -6.38 16.84 -4.24
C SER A 109 -5.89 15.49 -4.76
N ILE A 110 -6.55 14.42 -4.30
CA ILE A 110 -6.41 13.05 -4.79
C ILE A 110 -7.81 12.58 -5.22
N GLN A 111 -7.89 12.08 -6.44
CA GLN A 111 -9.13 11.58 -7.04
C GLN A 111 -8.94 10.14 -7.46
N ILE A 112 -9.88 9.27 -7.07
CA ILE A 112 -9.85 7.84 -7.42
C ILE A 112 -11.12 7.45 -8.15
N ALA A 113 -10.96 6.73 -9.26
CA ALA A 113 -12.07 6.18 -10.03
C ALA A 113 -12.69 4.98 -9.31
N THR A 114 -14.01 4.87 -9.29
CA THR A 114 -14.75 3.78 -8.60
C THR A 114 -15.23 2.68 -9.54
N ASP A 115 -14.77 2.67 -10.79
CA ASP A 115 -15.13 1.67 -11.82
C ASP A 115 -14.27 0.40 -11.75
N ALA A 116 -13.28 0.35 -10.85
CA ALA A 116 -12.40 -0.79 -10.62
C ALA A 116 -12.79 -1.62 -9.38
N ASP A 117 -12.17 -2.80 -9.23
CA ASP A 117 -12.28 -3.62 -8.01
C ASP A 117 -11.78 -2.82 -6.78
N PRO A 118 -12.43 -2.93 -5.60
CA PRO A 118 -12.04 -2.17 -4.41
C PRO A 118 -10.58 -2.34 -3.98
N ARG A 119 -9.97 -3.51 -4.22
CA ARG A 119 -8.56 -3.76 -3.90
C ARG A 119 -7.63 -3.03 -4.87
N VAL A 120 -8.05 -2.90 -6.13
CA VAL A 120 -7.36 -2.08 -7.13
C VAL A 120 -7.45 -0.62 -6.70
N MET A 121 -8.66 -0.11 -6.45
CA MET A 121 -8.87 1.27 -5.98
C MET A 121 -8.02 1.61 -4.75
N ARG A 122 -7.94 0.69 -3.78
CA ARG A 122 -7.11 0.87 -2.57
C ARG A 122 -5.62 0.94 -2.90
N PHE A 123 -5.14 0.11 -3.83
CA PHE A 123 -3.76 0.17 -4.30
C PHE A 123 -3.48 1.46 -5.06
N THR A 124 -4.36 1.87 -5.98
CA THR A 124 -4.26 3.13 -6.71
C THR A 124 -4.21 4.31 -5.74
N ALA A 125 -5.08 4.34 -4.73
CA ALA A 125 -5.07 5.38 -3.71
C ALA A 125 -3.75 5.43 -2.93
N ALA A 126 -3.22 4.28 -2.52
CA ALA A 126 -1.92 4.21 -1.86
C ALA A 126 -0.75 4.64 -2.79
N HIS A 127 -0.88 4.38 -4.09
CA HIS A 127 0.08 4.79 -5.12
C HIS A 127 0.08 6.33 -5.27
N GLU A 128 -1.08 6.98 -5.30
CA GLU A 128 -1.17 8.45 -5.32
C GLU A 128 -0.55 9.09 -4.05
N ILE A 129 -0.73 8.48 -2.88
CA ILE A 129 -0.02 8.90 -1.66
C ILE A 129 1.49 8.75 -1.80
N GLY A 130 1.96 7.72 -2.51
CA GLY A 130 3.35 7.56 -2.90
C GLY A 130 3.86 8.74 -3.72
N HIS A 131 3.10 9.19 -4.73
CA HIS A 131 3.42 10.42 -5.46
C HIS A 131 3.41 11.66 -4.57
N ALA A 132 2.43 11.79 -3.68
CA ALA A 132 2.32 12.90 -2.73
C ALA A 132 3.61 13.10 -1.91
N ILE A 133 4.19 12.00 -1.44
CA ILE A 133 5.35 12.01 -0.54
C ILE A 133 6.67 11.98 -1.31
N LEU A 134 6.84 11.07 -2.26
CA LEU A 134 8.12 10.82 -2.92
C LEU A 134 8.40 11.81 -4.04
N HIS A 135 7.35 12.38 -4.63
CA HIS A 135 7.43 13.19 -5.84
C HIS A 135 6.62 14.50 -5.72
N PRO A 136 6.89 15.34 -4.71
CA PRO A 136 6.07 16.52 -4.41
C PRO A 136 6.07 17.58 -5.52
N ASP A 137 7.09 17.58 -6.38
CA ASP A 137 7.20 18.50 -7.51
C ASP A 137 6.48 18.00 -8.79
N GLN A 138 5.83 16.83 -8.72
CA GLN A 138 5.14 16.21 -9.85
C GLN A 138 3.63 16.21 -9.62
N THR A 139 2.90 16.74 -10.59
CA THR A 139 1.44 16.66 -10.70
C THR A 139 1.11 15.91 -11.99
N GLY A 140 0.12 15.02 -11.98
CA GLY A 140 -0.11 14.17 -13.14
C GLY A 140 -1.29 13.20 -13.04
N LEU A 141 -1.62 12.63 -14.20
CA LEU A 141 -2.58 11.54 -14.37
C LEU A 141 -1.83 10.21 -14.33
N HIS A 142 -2.27 9.27 -13.48
CA HIS A 142 -1.66 7.95 -13.35
C HIS A 142 -2.63 6.84 -13.79
N ARG A 143 -2.08 5.75 -14.34
CA ARG A 143 -2.86 4.68 -14.99
C ARG A 143 -2.69 3.37 -14.24
N ASP A 144 -3.78 2.64 -14.04
CA ASP A 144 -3.70 1.22 -13.72
C ASP A 144 -3.70 0.37 -15.00
N GLN A 145 -2.70 -0.48 -15.13
CA GLN A 145 -2.65 -1.52 -16.15
C GLN A 145 -2.60 -2.88 -15.45
N PRO A 146 -3.60 -3.77 -15.64
CA PRO A 146 -3.42 -5.17 -15.29
C PRO A 146 -2.24 -5.73 -16.08
N LEU A 147 -1.39 -6.50 -15.39
CA LEU A 147 -0.07 -6.97 -15.80
C LEU A 147 -0.10 -7.89 -17.04
N ASP A 148 -0.45 -7.39 -18.22
CA ASP A 148 -0.34 -8.12 -19.48
C ASP A 148 0.87 -7.65 -20.31
N GLY A 149 2.02 -8.23 -19.97
CA GLY A 149 2.98 -8.74 -20.97
C GLY A 149 3.88 -7.78 -21.74
N VAL A 150 3.68 -6.45 -21.73
CA VAL A 150 4.58 -5.52 -22.45
C VAL A 150 5.44 -4.73 -21.47
N ARG A 151 6.70 -5.15 -21.34
CA ARG A 151 7.76 -4.43 -20.62
C ARG A 151 8.13 -3.13 -21.35
N GLN A 152 7.25 -2.13 -21.37
CA GLN A 152 7.74 -0.76 -21.43
C GLN A 152 8.49 -0.51 -20.12
N ALA A 153 9.71 0.01 -20.21
CA ALA A 153 10.49 0.38 -19.04
C ALA A 153 9.63 1.30 -18.17
N ARG A 154 9.06 0.76 -17.08
CA ARG A 154 8.26 1.56 -16.15
C ARG A 154 9.13 2.73 -15.72
N ASN A 155 8.58 3.93 -15.85
CA ASN A 155 9.23 5.13 -15.36
C ASN A 155 9.57 4.89 -13.87
N ARG A 156 10.79 5.21 -13.47
CA ARG A 156 11.29 4.93 -12.13
C ARG A 156 10.39 5.51 -11.03
N THR A 157 9.79 6.67 -11.29
CA THR A 157 8.78 7.30 -10.43
C THR A 157 7.58 6.40 -10.16
N GLU A 158 6.99 5.78 -11.19
CA GLU A 158 5.84 4.87 -11.04
C GLU A 158 6.22 3.62 -10.26
N LEU A 159 7.45 3.10 -10.47
CA LEU A 159 7.97 1.97 -9.70
C LEU A 159 8.15 2.32 -8.22
N GLU A 160 8.63 3.54 -7.92
CA GLU A 160 8.80 4.03 -6.56
C GLU A 160 7.42 4.23 -5.88
N ALA A 161 6.41 4.73 -6.59
CA ALA A 161 5.03 4.83 -6.11
C ALA A 161 4.36 3.46 -5.89
N ASP A 162 4.53 2.50 -6.82
CA ASP A 162 4.08 1.11 -6.66
C ASP A 162 4.70 0.46 -5.40
N LYS A 163 6.00 0.71 -5.17
CA LYS A 163 6.70 0.21 -3.99
C LYS A 163 6.23 0.90 -2.72
N PHE A 164 5.96 2.20 -2.75
CA PHE A 164 5.33 2.90 -1.65
C PHE A 164 3.98 2.26 -1.29
N ALA A 165 3.10 2.07 -2.28
CA ALA A 165 1.78 1.46 -2.07
C ALA A 165 1.90 0.06 -1.45
N THR A 166 2.84 -0.74 -1.94
CA THR A 166 3.12 -2.08 -1.40
C THR A 166 3.55 -2.03 0.06
N TYR A 167 4.51 -1.18 0.43
CA TYR A 167 5.01 -1.10 1.81
C TYR A 167 4.02 -0.43 2.76
N PHE A 168 3.22 0.50 2.26
CA PHE A 168 2.16 1.13 3.03
C PHE A 168 1.03 0.16 3.36
N LEU A 169 0.55 -0.61 2.37
CA LEU A 169 -0.56 -1.55 2.55
C LEU A 169 -0.12 -2.88 3.15
N LEU A 170 1.13 -3.29 2.97
CA LEU A 170 1.68 -4.56 3.45
C LEU A 170 2.98 -4.36 4.25
N PRO A 171 2.91 -3.67 5.40
CA PRO A 171 4.06 -3.43 6.24
C PRO A 171 4.59 -4.75 6.81
N GLU A 172 5.91 -4.91 6.72
CA GLU A 172 6.65 -6.10 7.15
C GLU A 172 6.23 -6.59 8.53
N LYS A 173 6.17 -5.69 9.52
CA LYS A 173 5.87 -6.06 10.91
C LYS A 173 4.47 -6.67 11.04
N LEU A 174 3.43 -5.95 10.58
CA LEU A 174 2.06 -6.44 10.73
C LEU A 174 1.83 -7.68 9.89
N LEU A 175 2.35 -7.73 8.66
CA LEU A 175 2.19 -8.91 7.82
C LEU A 175 2.87 -10.14 8.43
N THR A 176 4.05 -9.99 9.02
CA THR A 176 4.76 -11.09 9.69
C THR A 176 4.00 -11.58 10.93
N GLU A 177 3.48 -10.66 11.76
CA GLU A 177 2.69 -11.00 12.94
C GLU A 177 1.40 -11.75 12.56
N GLU A 178 0.69 -11.25 11.55
CA GLU A 178 -0.54 -11.84 11.01
C GLU A 178 -0.28 -13.18 10.29
N PHE A 179 0.86 -13.33 9.61
CA PHE A 179 1.25 -14.58 8.99
C PHE A 179 1.53 -15.65 10.05
N ASN A 180 2.34 -15.29 11.05
CA ASN A 180 2.72 -16.21 12.13
C ASN A 180 1.51 -16.65 12.96
N SER A 181 0.54 -15.77 13.21
CA SER A 181 -0.69 -16.13 13.94
C SER A 181 -1.56 -17.15 13.18
N ARG A 182 -1.51 -17.16 11.85
CA ARG A 182 -2.29 -18.08 10.98
C ARG A 182 -1.55 -19.37 10.65
N PHE A 183 -0.24 -19.29 10.40
CA PHE A 183 0.55 -20.39 9.83
C PHE A 183 1.66 -20.93 10.75
N LEU A 184 1.73 -20.43 11.99
CA LEU A 184 2.63 -20.90 13.06
C LEU A 184 4.13 -20.62 12.82
N GLY A 185 4.47 -19.65 11.97
CA GLY A 185 5.84 -19.27 11.66
C GLY A 185 6.08 -19.14 10.17
N VAL A 186 7.35 -19.15 9.76
CA VAL A 186 7.75 -19.27 8.36
C VAL A 186 7.24 -20.60 7.79
N PHE A 187 6.68 -20.55 6.58
CA PHE A 187 6.08 -21.70 5.94
C PHE A 187 7.06 -22.36 4.96
N ALA A 188 7.30 -23.66 5.15
CA ALA A 188 7.90 -24.54 4.16
C ALA A 188 6.88 -25.65 3.81
N LEU A 189 6.85 -26.08 2.54
CA LEU A 189 5.95 -27.15 2.13
C LEU A 189 6.55 -28.52 2.47
N ASP A 190 6.01 -29.17 3.49
CA ASP A 190 6.36 -30.53 3.91
C ASP A 190 5.10 -31.38 4.13
N GLU A 191 5.26 -32.62 4.59
CA GLU A 191 4.12 -33.53 4.79
C GLU A 191 3.11 -33.00 5.81
N GLN A 192 3.58 -32.35 6.87
CA GLN A 192 2.72 -31.81 7.93
C GLN A 192 1.99 -30.56 7.43
N THR A 193 2.69 -29.62 6.80
CA THR A 193 2.11 -28.38 6.30
C THR A 193 1.20 -28.61 5.09
N ALA A 194 1.50 -29.60 4.24
CA ALA A 194 0.63 -30.06 3.16
C ALA A 194 -0.71 -30.57 3.70
N PHE A 195 -0.67 -31.41 4.74
CA PHE A 195 -1.88 -31.92 5.39
C PHE A 195 -2.64 -30.80 6.11
N ALA A 196 -1.95 -29.91 6.82
CA ALA A 196 -2.56 -28.79 7.52
C ALA A 196 -3.23 -27.78 6.58
N LEU A 197 -2.68 -27.57 5.38
CA LEU A 197 -3.17 -26.59 4.39
C LEU A 197 -4.28 -27.14 3.48
N LEU A 198 -4.17 -28.39 3.03
CA LEU A 198 -5.06 -28.98 2.02
C LEU A 198 -5.69 -30.30 2.43
N SER A 199 -5.34 -30.86 3.59
CA SER A 199 -5.77 -32.19 4.05
C SER A 199 -5.47 -33.28 3.02
N LYS A 200 -4.31 -33.15 2.36
CA LYS A 200 -3.84 -34.04 1.30
C LYS A 200 -2.39 -34.47 1.57
N PRO A 201 -1.97 -35.65 1.10
CA PRO A 201 -0.58 -36.05 1.14
C PRO A 201 0.28 -35.14 0.25
N ILE A 202 1.55 -34.94 0.63
CA ILE A 202 2.46 -33.98 -0.02
C ILE A 202 2.56 -34.15 -1.53
N PHE A 203 2.61 -35.37 -2.06
CA PHE A 203 2.73 -35.58 -3.51
C PHE A 203 1.54 -34.98 -4.29
N LYS A 204 0.32 -35.02 -3.73
CA LYS A 204 -0.86 -34.37 -4.32
C LYS A 204 -0.84 -32.86 -4.19
N VAL A 205 -0.19 -32.34 -3.15
CA VAL A 205 -0.05 -30.90 -2.96
C VAL A 205 1.00 -30.33 -3.93
N ILE A 206 2.12 -31.01 -4.12
CA ILE A 206 3.16 -30.63 -5.10
C ILE A 206 2.59 -30.64 -6.52
N GLU A 207 1.79 -31.64 -6.89
CA GLU A 207 1.08 -31.67 -8.18
C GLU A 207 0.19 -30.43 -8.38
N ALA A 208 -0.47 -29.96 -7.32
CA ALA A 208 -1.39 -28.82 -7.38
C ALA A 208 -0.70 -27.46 -7.24
N LEU A 209 0.40 -27.38 -6.50
CA LEU A 209 1.14 -26.16 -6.16
C LEU A 209 2.62 -26.32 -6.54
N PRO A 210 2.95 -26.37 -7.85
CA PRO A 210 4.27 -26.79 -8.31
C PRO A 210 5.39 -25.75 -8.12
N THR A 211 5.06 -24.52 -7.70
CA THR A 211 6.05 -23.46 -7.53
C THR A 211 5.82 -22.70 -6.23
N LEU A 212 6.86 -22.02 -5.73
CA LEU A 212 6.76 -21.12 -4.58
C LEU A 212 5.59 -20.13 -4.74
N ARG A 213 5.42 -19.54 -5.93
CA ARG A 213 4.30 -18.63 -6.21
C ARG A 213 2.92 -19.28 -6.08
N HIS A 214 2.77 -20.55 -6.44
CA HIS A 214 1.49 -21.25 -6.22
C HIS A 214 1.22 -21.45 -4.72
N VAL A 215 2.25 -21.83 -3.95
CA VAL A 215 2.16 -21.95 -2.49
C VAL A 215 1.82 -20.60 -1.86
N SER A 216 2.54 -19.52 -2.21
CA SER A 216 2.30 -18.15 -1.73
C SER A 216 0.88 -17.67 -2.04
N ARG A 217 0.36 -17.90 -3.25
CA ARG A 217 -1.04 -17.57 -3.62
C ARG A 217 -2.05 -18.37 -2.79
N LYS A 218 -1.76 -19.66 -2.54
CA LYS A 218 -2.63 -20.51 -1.73
C LYS A 218 -2.68 -20.01 -0.29
N LEU A 219 -1.55 -19.64 0.30
CA LEU A 219 -1.48 -19.08 1.65
C LEU A 219 -2.14 -17.69 1.74
N ALA A 220 -1.89 -16.82 0.76
CA ALA A 220 -2.48 -15.48 0.69
C ALA A 220 -4.03 -15.48 0.68
N SER A 221 -4.63 -16.53 0.10
CA SER A 221 -6.08 -16.71 -0.01
C SER A 221 -6.66 -17.78 0.93
N ALA A 222 -5.83 -18.42 1.76
CA ALA A 222 -6.30 -19.43 2.69
C ALA A 222 -7.17 -18.78 3.78
N SER A 223 -8.28 -19.44 4.11
CA SER A 223 -9.17 -19.10 5.23
C SER A 223 -9.22 -20.23 6.28
N TYR A 224 -8.29 -21.17 6.16
CA TYR A 224 -8.17 -22.35 6.99
C TYR A 224 -6.72 -22.84 7.01
N TYR A 225 -6.24 -23.20 8.19
CA TYR A 225 -4.98 -23.93 8.37
C TYR A 225 -5.01 -24.68 9.70
N ASN A 226 -4.59 -25.95 9.68
CA ASN A 226 -4.39 -26.77 10.89
C ASN A 226 -5.59 -26.77 11.87
N GLY A 227 -6.81 -26.94 11.35
CA GLY A 227 -8.04 -26.98 12.16
C GLY A 227 -8.60 -25.61 12.57
N SER A 228 -7.93 -24.52 12.21
CA SER A 228 -8.36 -23.16 12.57
C SER A 228 -8.88 -22.40 11.34
N HIS A 229 -10.05 -21.78 11.48
CA HIS A 229 -10.61 -20.87 10.47
C HIS A 229 -10.25 -19.42 10.77
N PHE A 230 -9.99 -18.65 9.72
CA PHE A 230 -9.66 -17.23 9.82
C PHE A 230 -9.99 -16.49 8.52
N ILE A 231 -10.02 -15.15 8.61
CA ILE A 231 -10.06 -14.28 7.42
C ILE A 231 -8.71 -14.37 6.71
N SER A 232 -8.74 -14.54 5.39
CA SER A 232 -7.51 -14.67 4.61
C SER A 232 -6.62 -13.41 4.72
N LEU A 233 -5.32 -13.56 4.53
CA LEU A 233 -4.40 -12.41 4.58
C LEU A 233 -4.78 -11.36 3.53
N SER A 234 -5.01 -11.77 2.29
CA SER A 234 -5.39 -10.84 1.22
C SER A 234 -6.66 -10.07 1.53
N GLU A 235 -7.65 -10.71 2.15
CA GLU A 235 -8.88 -10.05 2.61
C GLU A 235 -8.64 -9.13 3.82
N SER A 236 -7.90 -9.60 4.83
CA SER A 236 -7.61 -8.81 6.04
C SER A 236 -6.89 -7.50 5.70
N PHE A 237 -5.95 -7.52 4.76
CA PHE A 237 -5.19 -6.34 4.32
C PHE A 237 -5.85 -5.58 3.16
N GLY A 238 -6.97 -6.08 2.60
CA GLY A 238 -7.67 -5.43 1.50
C GLY A 238 -6.86 -5.34 0.18
N VAL A 239 -6.00 -6.31 -0.10
CA VAL A 239 -5.15 -6.35 -1.31
C VAL A 239 -5.45 -7.55 -2.19
N SER A 240 -4.96 -7.58 -3.43
CA SER A 240 -5.10 -8.76 -4.28
C SER A 240 -4.29 -9.96 -3.75
N VAL A 241 -4.73 -11.17 -4.08
CA VAL A 241 -4.00 -12.41 -3.75
C VAL A 241 -2.58 -12.38 -4.33
N GLU A 242 -2.42 -11.79 -5.53
CA GLU A 242 -1.12 -11.68 -6.19
C GLU A 242 -0.17 -10.75 -5.43
N ALA A 243 -0.63 -9.57 -5.03
CA ALA A 243 0.19 -8.60 -4.30
C ALA A 243 0.63 -9.18 -2.94
N MET A 244 -0.30 -9.84 -2.24
CA MET A 244 0.01 -10.54 -1.00
C MET A 244 1.05 -11.65 -1.22
N ALA A 245 0.86 -12.52 -2.23
CA ALA A 245 1.79 -13.60 -2.53
C ALA A 245 3.21 -13.11 -2.84
N ILE A 246 3.34 -12.05 -3.64
CA ILE A 246 4.64 -11.40 -3.91
C ILE A 246 5.28 -10.93 -2.60
N ARG A 247 4.51 -10.24 -1.75
CA ARG A 247 5.06 -9.69 -0.51
C ARG A 247 5.49 -10.77 0.48
N LEU A 248 4.74 -11.88 0.57
CA LEU A 248 5.14 -13.03 1.39
C LEU A 248 6.50 -13.60 0.97
N GLU A 249 6.77 -13.66 -0.33
CA GLU A 249 8.07 -14.10 -0.88
C GLU A 249 9.18 -13.08 -0.60
N GLU A 250 8.91 -11.78 -0.81
CA GLU A 250 9.89 -10.71 -0.54
C GLU A 250 10.34 -10.72 0.93
N LEU A 251 9.42 -10.99 1.85
CA LEU A 251 9.68 -11.09 3.29
C LEU A 251 10.21 -12.45 3.73
N LYS A 252 10.35 -13.42 2.82
CA LYS A 252 10.78 -14.80 3.09
C LYS A 252 9.92 -15.50 4.15
N LEU A 253 8.62 -15.19 4.18
CA LEU A 253 7.63 -15.87 5.03
C LEU A 253 7.23 -17.22 4.44
N VAL A 254 7.48 -17.43 3.15
CA VAL A 254 7.34 -18.70 2.46
C VAL A 254 8.69 -19.04 1.84
N ILE A 255 9.18 -20.24 2.12
CA ILE A 255 10.46 -20.76 1.61
C ILE A 255 10.24 -22.06 0.85
N GLU A 256 11.24 -22.43 0.05
CA GLU A 256 11.28 -23.73 -0.64
C GLU A 256 11.46 -24.90 0.34
#